data_AF-A0A3N5TCF0-F1
#
_entry.id   AF-A0A3N5TCF0-F1
#
_cell.length_a   1.000
_cell.length_b   1.000
_cell.length_c   1.000
_cell.angle_alpha   90.00
_cell.angle_beta   90.00
_cell.angle_gamma   90.00
#
_symmetry.space_group_name_H-M   'P 1'
#
loop_
_entity.id
_entity.type
_entity.pdbx_description
1 polymer ?
#
loop_
_entity_poly.entity_id
_entity_poly.type
_entity_poly.pdbx_seq_one_letter_code
_entity_poly.pdbx_strand_id
1 'polypeptide(L)'
;FPQWMLDLRRAEIIFFGSLPITFLLSFQAVEVGRYYYNGQDPDYAPWPFRSTSPVAYTTEEQWMIIGGAVIFSATFSLIDFIINKSVTAPEAGK
;
A
#
# COMPACT_ATOMS: atom_id res chain seq x y z
N PHE A 1 22.55 18.55 9.12
CA PHE A 1 22.58 17.14 8.67
C PHE A 1 22.73 17.10 7.16
N PRO A 2 23.40 16.09 6.59
CA PRO A 2 23.45 15.90 5.15
C PRO A 2 22.04 15.78 4.54
N GLN A 3 21.84 16.28 3.31
CA GLN A 3 20.53 16.28 2.64
C GLN A 3 19.95 14.87 2.50
N TRP A 4 20.79 13.89 2.12
CA TRP A 4 20.36 12.49 1.98
C TRP A 4 19.76 11.90 3.26
N MET A 5 20.22 12.36 4.44
CA MET A 5 19.71 11.89 5.73
C MET A 5 18.34 12.49 6.04
N LEU A 6 18.09 13.73 5.59
CA LEU A 6 16.79 14.36 5.70
C LEU A 6 15.78 13.71 4.75
N ASP A 7 16.20 13.39 3.53
CA ASP A 7 15.39 12.70 2.54
C ASP A 7 15.00 11.28 3.02
N LEU A 8 15.96 10.52 3.58
CA LEU A 8 15.69 9.21 4.15
C LEU A 8 14.69 9.30 5.33
N ARG A 9 14.87 10.26 6.23
CA ARG A 9 13.93 10.48 7.34
C ARG A 9 12.52 10.76 6.84
N ARG A 10 12.37 11.59 5.80
CA ARG A 10 11.06 11.89 5.20
C ARG A 10 10.46 10.64 4.56
N ALA A 11 11.27 9.87 3.82
CA ALA A 11 10.85 8.63 3.19
C ALA A 11 10.35 7.61 4.23
N GLU A 12 11.03 7.46 5.37
CA GLU A 12 10.61 6.61 6.49
C GLU A 12 9.28 7.06 7.09
N ILE A 13 9.13 8.37 7.35
CA ILE A 13 7.89 8.94 7.91
C ILE A 13 6.70 8.64 7.00
N ILE A 14 6.86 8.81 5.69
CA ILE A 14 5.79 8.57 4.71
C ILE A 14 5.53 7.08 4.55
N PHE A 15 6.57 6.26 4.52
CA PHE A 15 6.44 4.81 4.46
C PHE A 15 5.63 4.30 5.67
N PHE A 16 6.14 4.47 6.89
CA PHE A 16 5.47 3.97 8.09
C PHE A 16 4.12 4.67 8.35
N GLY A 17 4.01 5.96 8.03
CA GLY A 17 2.78 6.73 8.19
C GLY A 17 1.67 6.29 7.22
N SER A 18 2.00 5.79 6.04
CA SER A 18 1.03 5.29 5.06
C SER A 18 0.65 3.82 5.25
N LEU A 19 1.36 3.07 6.10
CA LEU A 19 1.10 1.63 6.31
C LEU A 19 -0.35 1.28 6.67
N PRO A 20 -1.06 2.00 7.57
CA PRO A 20 -2.44 1.66 7.88
C PRO A 20 -3.39 1.75 6.67
N ILE A 21 -3.20 2.78 5.84
CA ILE A 21 -4.03 3.03 4.65
C ILE A 21 -3.68 2.03 3.54
N THR A 22 -2.39 1.81 3.32
CA THR A 22 -1.90 0.86 2.30
C THR A 22 -2.23 -0.58 2.65
N PHE A 23 -2.27 -0.92 3.93
CA PHE A 23 -2.78 -2.21 4.40
C PHE A 23 -4.24 -2.40 4.06
N LEU A 24 -5.09 -1.39 4.30
CA LEU A 24 -6.50 -1.43 3.92
C LEU A 24 -6.67 -1.60 2.40
N LEU A 25 -5.89 -0.87 1.59
CA LEU A 25 -5.92 -0.99 0.13
C LEU A 25 -5.51 -2.38 -0.34
N SER A 26 -4.44 -2.93 0.24
CA SER A 26 -3.95 -4.28 -0.07
C SER A 26 -4.98 -5.34 0.33
N PHE A 27 -5.55 -5.20 1.53
CA PHE A 27 -6.63 -6.05 2.02
C PHE A 27 -7.82 -6.06 1.05
N GLN A 28 -8.30 -4.88 0.65
CA GLN A 28 -9.39 -4.75 -0.30
C GLN A 28 -9.05 -5.30 -1.68
N ALA A 29 -7.82 -5.10 -2.16
CA ALA A 29 -7.37 -5.64 -3.44
C ALA A 29 -7.39 -7.19 -3.44
N VAL A 30 -6.94 -7.82 -2.36
CA VAL A 30 -6.98 -9.28 -2.20
C VAL A 30 -8.42 -9.78 -2.05
N GLU A 31 -9.27 -9.11 -1.27
CA GLU A 31 -10.69 -9.47 -1.13
C GLU A 31 -11.44 -9.41 -2.47
N VAL A 32 -11.25 -8.33 -3.24
CA VAL A 32 -11.87 -8.21 -4.56
C VAL A 32 -11.29 -9.24 -5.52
N GLY A 33 -9.97 -9.45 -5.50
CA GLY A 33 -9.30 -10.43 -6.34
C GLY A 33 -9.79 -11.86 -6.11
N ARG A 34 -9.86 -12.30 -4.85
CA ARG A 34 -10.36 -13.64 -4.50
C ARG A 34 -11.84 -13.80 -4.82
N TYR A 35 -12.65 -12.76 -4.67
CA TYR A 35 -14.07 -12.79 -5.04
C TYR A 35 -14.26 -13.08 -6.52
N TYR A 36 -13.55 -12.36 -7.40
CA TYR A 36 -13.62 -12.61 -8.85
C TYR A 36 -13.02 -13.95 -9.26
N TYR A 37 -11.91 -14.37 -8.64
CA TYR A 37 -11.27 -15.64 -8.96
C TYR A 37 -12.14 -16.85 -8.61
N ASN A 38 -12.96 -16.75 -7.56
CA ASN A 38 -13.91 -17.78 -7.14
C ASN A 38 -15.30 -17.62 -7.82
N GLY A 39 -15.37 -16.97 -8.98
CA GLY A 39 -16.62 -16.88 -9.74
C GLY A 39 -17.70 -16.05 -9.06
N GLN A 40 -17.31 -15.05 -8.27
CA GLN A 40 -18.22 -14.15 -7.55
C GLN A 40 -19.08 -14.87 -6.49
N ASP A 41 -18.55 -15.96 -5.94
CA ASP A 41 -19.16 -16.69 -4.83
C ASP A 41 -19.42 -15.75 -3.62
N PRO A 42 -20.67 -15.63 -3.13
CA PRO A 42 -21.02 -14.80 -1.98
C PRO A 42 -20.19 -15.06 -0.71
N ASP A 43 -19.65 -16.27 -0.53
CA ASP A 43 -18.81 -16.59 0.63
C ASP A 43 -17.42 -15.93 0.59
N TYR A 44 -17.02 -15.46 -0.60
CA TYR A 44 -15.81 -14.67 -0.84
C TYR A 44 -16.09 -13.18 -1.00
N ALA A 45 -17.33 -12.71 -0.76
CA ALA A 45 -17.68 -11.31 -0.94
C ALA A 45 -16.77 -10.39 -0.09
N PRO A 46 -16.27 -9.27 -0.65
CA PRO A 46 -15.38 -8.36 0.05
C PRO A 46 -16.09 -7.64 1.19
N TRP A 47 -15.35 -7.17 2.18
CA TRP A 47 -15.89 -6.24 3.17
C TRP A 47 -16.34 -4.93 2.49
N PRO A 48 -17.50 -4.36 2.85
CA PRO A 48 -18.39 -4.70 3.97
C PRO A 48 -19.50 -5.72 3.65
N PHE A 49 -19.51 -6.31 2.47
CA PHE A 49 -20.60 -7.17 1.98
C PHE A 49 -20.44 -8.67 2.28
N ARG A 50 -19.37 -9.04 3.01
CA ARG A 50 -19.08 -10.43 3.38
C ARG A 50 -20.18 -11.09 4.23
N SER A 51 -20.28 -12.41 4.15
CA SER A 51 -21.18 -13.21 4.99
C SER A 51 -20.74 -13.21 6.47
N THR A 52 -21.62 -13.70 7.36
CA THR A 52 -21.29 -13.85 8.80
C THR A 52 -20.27 -14.97 9.07
N SER A 53 -20.06 -15.87 8.09
CA SER A 53 -19.10 -16.96 8.15
C SER A 53 -18.27 -16.98 6.85
N PRO A 54 -17.37 -16.00 6.65
CA PRO A 54 -16.60 -15.88 5.42
C PRO A 54 -15.53 -16.96 5.33
N VAL A 55 -15.14 -17.30 4.10
CA VAL A 55 -14.03 -18.23 3.87
C VAL A 55 -12.74 -17.64 4.45
N ALA A 56 -12.08 -18.42 5.31
CA ALA A 56 -10.83 -18.02 5.94
C ALA A 56 -9.75 -17.69 4.89
N TYR A 57 -8.87 -16.76 5.23
CA TYR A 57 -7.71 -16.44 4.38
C TYR A 57 -6.70 -17.57 4.42
N THR A 58 -6.20 -17.95 3.25
CA THR A 58 -5.03 -18.82 3.16
C THR A 58 -3.78 -18.08 3.64
N THR A 59 -2.74 -18.82 4.04
CA THR A 59 -1.45 -18.21 4.41
C THR A 59 -0.86 -17.39 3.26
N GLU A 60 -1.08 -17.82 2.02
CA GLU A 60 -0.64 -17.08 0.83
C GLU A 60 -1.38 -15.73 0.70
N GLU A 61 -2.71 -15.72 0.82
CA GLU A 61 -3.51 -14.49 0.78
C GLU A 61 -3.08 -13.51 1.89
N GLN A 62 -2.77 -14.00 3.09
CA GLN A 62 -2.25 -13.16 4.18
C GLN A 62 -0.91 -12.50 3.81
N TRP A 63 0.01 -13.26 3.19
CA TRP A 63 1.27 -12.70 2.70
C TRP A 63 1.08 -11.72 1.55
N MET A 64 0.11 -11.93 0.67
CA MET A 64 -0.24 -10.97 -0.37
C MET A 64 -0.74 -9.66 0.23
N ILE A 65 -1.58 -9.72 1.28
CA ILE A 65 -2.08 -8.52 1.97
C ILE A 65 -0.92 -7.75 2.60
N ILE A 66 -0.08 -8.42 3.38
CA ILE A 66 1.06 -7.79 4.08
C ILE A 66 2.08 -7.25 3.06
N GLY A 67 2.46 -8.06 2.09
CA GLY A 67 3.43 -7.71 1.06
C GLY A 67 2.93 -6.57 0.17
N GLY A 68 1.67 -6.61 -0.25
CA GLY A 68 1.04 -5.55 -1.02
C GLY A 68 1.00 -4.22 -0.26
N ALA A 69 0.75 -4.24 1.05
CA ALA A 69 0.78 -3.04 1.89
C ALA A 69 2.17 -2.39 1.90
N VAL A 70 3.21 -3.20 2.09
CA VAL A 70 4.62 -2.76 2.06
C VAL A 70 4.97 -2.18 0.69
N ILE A 71 4.58 -2.84 -0.40
CA ILE A 71 4.84 -2.38 -1.77
C ILE A 71 4.13 -1.06 -2.06
N PHE A 72 2.84 -0.93 -1.69
CA PHE A 72 2.11 0.33 -1.86
C PHE A 72 2.72 1.47 -1.04
N SER A 73 3.10 1.21 0.20
CA SER A 73 3.76 2.20 1.06
C SER A 73 5.12 2.64 0.51
N ALA A 74 5.92 1.70 0.03
CA ALA A 74 7.19 1.99 -0.66
C ALA A 74 6.96 2.83 -1.92
N THR A 75 5.91 2.53 -2.68
CA THR A 75 5.52 3.29 -3.87
C THR A 75 5.16 4.73 -3.52
N PHE A 76 4.35 4.96 -2.49
CA PHE A 76 4.01 6.32 -2.04
C PHE A 76 5.23 7.10 -1.56
N SER A 77 6.10 6.47 -0.77
CA SER A 77 7.36 7.07 -0.32
C SER A 77 8.27 7.44 -1.50
N LEU A 78 8.36 6.58 -2.52
CA LEU A 78 9.13 6.84 -3.73
C LEU A 78 8.54 7.99 -4.57
N ILE A 79 7.22 8.03 -4.74
CA ILE A 79 6.54 9.11 -5.45
C ILE A 79 6.81 10.45 -4.77
N ASP A 80 6.70 10.52 -3.44
CA ASP A 80 6.99 11.73 -2.68
C ASP A 80 8.45 12.17 -2.85
N PHE A 81 9.40 11.23 -2.79
CA PHE A 81 10.82 11.51 -3.00
C PHE A 81 11.09 12.12 -4.38
N ILE A 82 10.49 11.56 -5.44
CA ILE A 82 10.63 12.06 -6.81
C ILE A 82 10.05 13.49 -6.93
N ILE A 83 8.86 13.71 -6.38
CA ILE A 83 8.21 15.03 -6.40
C ILE A 83 9.09 16.05 -5.65
N ASN A 84 9.54 15.73 -4.44
CA ASN A 84 10.36 16.62 -3.64
C ASN A 84 11.64 17.05 -4.38
N LYS A 85 12.30 16.10 -5.05
CA LYS A 85 13.50 16.36 -5.85
C LYS A 85 13.20 17.23 -7.08
N SER A 86 12.06 17.01 -7.75
CA SER A 86 11.67 17.81 -8.92
C SER A 86 11.31 19.26 -8.56
N VAL A 87 10.68 19.47 -7.40
CA VAL A 87 10.26 20.80 -6.91
C VAL A 87 11.44 21.63 -6.39
N THR A 88 12.52 21.00 -5.93
CA THR A 88 13.73 21.69 -5.44
C THR A 88 14.76 22.00 -6.52
N ALA A 89 14.68 21.35 -7.68
CA ALA A 89 15.54 21.61 -8.84
C ALA A 89 15.36 22.97 -9.60
N PRO A 90 14.26 23.76 -9.50
CA PRO A 90 14.08 24.94 -10.36
C PRO A 90 15.01 26.13 -10.09
N GLU A 91 15.63 26.24 -8.92
CA GLU A 91 16.33 27.48 -8.52
C GLU A 91 17.87 27.43 -8.62
N ALA A 92 18.46 26.30 -8.99
CA ALA A 92 19.92 26.19 -9.14
C ALA A 92 20.45 26.61 -10.53
N GLY A 93 19.61 27.27 -11.33
CA GLY A 93 19.89 27.58 -12.73
C GLY A 93 19.27 28.89 -13.20
N LYS A 94 19.48 29.99 -12.48
CA LYS A 94 19.55 31.36 -13.01
C LYS A 94 20.51 32.20 -12.18
#